data_AF-A0A4S4L6U2-F1
#
_entry.id   AF-A0A4S4L6U2-F1
#
_cell.length_a   1.000
_cell.length_b   1.000
_cell.length_c   1.000
_cell.angle_alpha   90.00
_cell.angle_beta   90.00
_cell.angle_gamma   90.00
#
_symmetry.space_group_name_H-M   'P 1'
#
loop_
_entity.id
_entity.type
_entity.pdbx_description
1 polymer ?
#
loop_
_entity_poly.entity_id
_entity_poly.type
_entity_poly.pdbx_seq_one_letter_code
_entity_poly.pdbx_strand_id
1 'polypeptide(L)'
;MIYSRGSADDFDRYARATGDHGWSWDALQPYIKKHERVVLPADCYDIIGQIDISAHGTSGPLGVSLPGYPLGIDSLVMETTPQLPEEFPFNEDMNAGTPLVS
;
A
#
# COMPACT_ATOMS: atom_id res chain seq x y z
N MET A 1 -11.20 8.31 2.45
CA MET A 1 -10.12 8.37 3.47
C MET A 1 -8.87 7.77 2.84
N ILE A 2 -7.67 8.20 3.22
CA ILE A 2 -6.42 7.67 2.69
C ILE A 2 -5.83 6.70 3.72
N TYR A 3 -5.37 5.54 3.25
CA TYR A 3 -4.63 4.57 4.06
C TYR A 3 -3.27 4.31 3.40
N SER A 4 -2.21 4.77 4.06
CA SER A 4 -0.82 4.57 3.64
C SER A 4 0.05 4.25 4.86
N ARG A 5 0.92 3.24 4.74
CA ARG A 5 1.82 2.77 5.80
C ARG A 5 3.14 3.53 5.86
N GLY A 6 3.63 4.02 4.73
CA GLY A 6 5.02 4.50 4.57
C GLY A 6 5.95 3.44 3.99
N SER A 7 7.22 3.81 3.79
CA SER A 7 8.23 2.94 3.19
C SER A 7 8.83 1.96 4.21
N ALA A 8 9.34 0.82 3.75
CA ALA A 8 10.13 -0.08 4.60
C ALA A 8 11.34 0.67 5.22
N ASP A 9 11.95 1.56 4.44
CA ASP A 9 13.07 2.40 4.87
C ASP A 9 12.74 3.31 6.05
N ASP A 10 11.50 3.83 6.15
CA ASP A 10 11.06 4.65 7.28
C ASP A 10 11.06 3.85 8.58
N PHE A 11 10.50 2.63 8.55
CA PHE A 11 10.45 1.74 9.71
C PHE A 11 11.84 1.26 10.11
N ASP A 12 12.67 0.89 9.14
CA ASP A 12 14.06 0.51 9.42
C ASP A 12 14.88 1.69 9.93
N ARG A 13 14.57 2.92 9.51
CA ARG A 13 15.18 4.14 10.08
C ARG A 13 14.74 4.34 11.53
N TYR A 14 13.48 4.09 11.87
CA TYR A 14 13.03 4.14 13.27
C TYR A 14 13.72 3.08 14.12
N ALA A 15 13.88 1.85 13.61
CA ALA A 15 14.62 0.80 14.29
C ALA A 15 16.07 1.21 14.55
N ARG A 16 16.75 1.78 13.55
CA ARG A 16 18.12 2.30 13.71
C ARG A 16 18.21 3.46 14.70
N ALA A 17 17.27 4.40 14.64
CA ALA A 17 17.28 5.60 15.48
C ALA A 17 17.01 5.29 16.96
N THR A 18 16.17 4.29 17.23
CA THR A 18 15.81 3.87 18.59
C THR A 18 16.73 2.79 19.15
N GLY A 19 17.44 2.07 18.28
CA GLY A 19 18.19 0.86 18.64
C GLY A 19 17.30 -0.35 18.90
N ASP A 20 16.00 -0.26 18.59
CA ASP A 20 15.02 -1.33 18.80
C ASP A 20 14.56 -1.92 17.45
N HIS A 21 15.02 -3.14 17.17
CA HIS A 21 14.66 -3.88 15.96
C HIS A 21 13.17 -4.26 15.89
N GLY A 22 12.41 -4.14 16.99
CA GLY A 22 10.96 -4.31 16.97
C GLY A 22 10.23 -3.30 16.07
N TRP A 23 10.88 -2.19 15.72
CA TRP A 23 10.36 -1.18 14.79
C TRP A 23 10.70 -1.42 13.32
N SER A 24 11.47 -2.48 12.98
CA SER A 24 11.80 -2.76 11.57
C SER A 24 10.57 -3.11 10.76
N TRP A 25 10.64 -2.89 9.45
CA TRP A 25 9.54 -3.22 8.53
C TRP A 25 9.06 -4.67 8.69
N ASP A 26 10.02 -5.59 8.76
CA ASP A 26 9.78 -7.02 8.88
C ASP A 26 9.14 -7.38 10.24
N ALA A 27 9.65 -6.79 11.33
CA ALA A 27 9.13 -7.05 12.67
C ALA A 27 7.68 -6.56 12.85
N LEU A 28 7.28 -5.54 12.08
CA LEU A 28 5.94 -4.96 12.13
C LEU A 28 4.92 -5.69 11.26
N GLN A 29 5.33 -6.51 10.29
CA GLN A 29 4.41 -7.23 9.39
C GLN A 29 3.28 -8.00 10.11
N PRO A 30 3.55 -8.76 11.21
CA PRO A 30 2.50 -9.46 11.93
C PRO A 30 1.44 -8.52 12.51
N TYR A 31 1.85 -7.33 12.96
CA TYR A 31 0.95 -6.33 13.54
C TYR A 31 0.15 -5.58 12.47
N ILE A 32 0.79 -5.25 11.34
CA ILE A 32 0.12 -4.69 10.16
C ILE A 32 -1.01 -5.62 9.72
N LYS A 33 -0.71 -6.91 9.51
CA LYS A 33 -1.69 -7.91 9.07
C LYS A 33 -2.78 -8.17 10.11
N LYS A 34 -2.46 -8.05 11.41
CA LYS A 34 -3.44 -8.20 12.49
C LYS A 34 -4.39 -7.00 12.61
N HIS A 35 -3.92 -5.81 12.26
CA HIS A 35 -4.69 -4.58 12.32
C HIS A 35 -5.70 -4.46 11.17
N GLU A 36 -5.34 -4.96 9.99
CA GLU A 36 -6.03 -4.71 8.75
C GLU A 36 -6.93 -5.87 8.30
N ARG A 37 -8.01 -5.52 7.59
CA ARG A 37 -8.84 -6.41 6.81
C ARG A 37 -9.18 -5.77 5.46
N VAL A 38 -8.61 -6.30 4.39
CA VAL A 38 -9.02 -5.95 3.02
C VAL A 38 -10.47 -6.37 2.80
N VAL A 39 -11.27 -5.44 2.30
CA VAL A 39 -12.66 -5.63 1.89
C VAL A 39 -12.87 -5.09 0.48
N LEU A 40 -13.92 -5.56 -0.18
CA LEU A 40 -14.26 -5.09 -1.52
C LEU A 40 -14.62 -3.59 -1.50
N PRO A 41 -14.30 -2.86 -2.58
CA PRO A 41 -14.80 -1.50 -2.82
C PRO A 41 -16.33 -1.46 -2.86
N ALA A 42 -16.90 -0.27 -2.69
CA ALA A 42 -18.35 -0.07 -2.56
C ALA A 42 -19.17 -0.50 -3.81
N ASP A 43 -18.57 -0.39 -4.98
CA ASP A 43 -19.10 -0.80 -6.30
C ASP A 43 -18.70 -2.24 -6.67
N CYS A 44 -18.01 -2.96 -5.78
CA CYS A 44 -17.69 -4.39 -5.89
C CYS A 44 -16.93 -4.80 -7.17
N TYR A 45 -16.15 -3.90 -7.76
CA TYR A 45 -15.32 -4.26 -8.92
C TYR A 45 -14.14 -5.18 -8.52
N ASP A 46 -13.54 -5.81 -9.53
CA ASP A 46 -12.40 -6.70 -9.35
C ASP A 46 -11.10 -5.93 -9.07
N ILE A 47 -10.47 -6.22 -7.93
CA ILE A 47 -9.26 -5.55 -7.45
C ILE A 47 -7.97 -6.28 -7.85
N ILE A 48 -8.04 -7.38 -8.63
CA ILE A 48 -6.86 -8.09 -9.12
C ILE A 48 -5.98 -7.16 -9.95
N GLY A 49 -4.67 -7.14 -9.65
CA GLY A 49 -3.68 -6.31 -10.33
C GLY A 49 -3.66 -4.85 -9.89
N GLN A 50 -4.39 -4.49 -8.82
CA GLN A 50 -4.44 -3.13 -8.25
C GLN A 50 -3.99 -3.09 -6.78
N ILE A 51 -3.68 -4.24 -6.19
CA ILE A 51 -3.23 -4.39 -4.81
C ILE A 51 -2.52 -5.73 -4.63
N ASP A 52 -1.42 -5.75 -3.86
CA ASP A 52 -0.75 -6.99 -3.50
C ASP A 52 -1.37 -7.55 -2.21
N ILE A 53 -2.33 -8.47 -2.36
CA ILE A 53 -3.02 -9.10 -1.22
C ILE A 53 -2.05 -9.73 -0.20
N SER A 54 -0.84 -10.16 -0.61
CA SER A 54 0.14 -10.76 0.29
C SER A 54 0.71 -9.76 1.31
N ALA A 55 0.68 -8.46 0.98
CA ALA A 55 1.13 -7.38 1.83
C ALA A 55 0.08 -6.95 2.86
N HIS A 56 -1.14 -7.48 2.81
CA HIS A 56 -2.28 -7.00 3.59
C HIS A 56 -2.83 -8.00 4.61
N GLY A 57 -3.52 -7.47 5.63
CA GLY A 57 -4.33 -8.24 6.57
C GLY A 57 -5.73 -8.57 6.04
N THR A 58 -6.31 -9.69 6.48
CA THR A 58 -7.64 -10.16 6.02
C THR A 58 -8.65 -10.38 7.14
N SER A 59 -8.27 -10.14 8.40
CA SER A 59 -9.09 -10.48 9.57
C SER A 59 -9.06 -9.43 10.68
N GLY A 60 -8.30 -8.35 10.50
CA GLY A 60 -8.19 -7.26 11.46
C GLY A 60 -9.46 -6.42 11.59
N PRO A 61 -9.50 -5.57 12.63
CA PRO A 61 -10.66 -4.73 12.90
C PRO A 61 -10.85 -3.59 11.89
N LEU A 62 -9.78 -3.12 11.24
CA LEU A 62 -9.86 -2.01 10.30
C LEU A 62 -10.15 -2.52 8.89
N GLY A 63 -11.34 -2.19 8.37
CA GLY A 63 -11.68 -2.42 6.97
C GLY A 63 -10.96 -1.43 6.05
N VAL A 64 -10.22 -1.93 5.07
CA VAL A 64 -9.59 -1.12 4.01
C VAL A 64 -10.07 -1.60 2.64
N SER A 65 -10.24 -0.68 1.70
CA SER A 65 -10.61 -1.00 0.31
C SER A 65 -9.91 -0.05 -0.64
N LEU A 66 -9.88 -0.42 -1.92
CA LEU A 66 -9.61 0.53 -3.00
C LEU A 66 -10.77 1.55 -3.11
N PRO A 67 -10.56 2.69 -3.82
CA PRO A 67 -11.62 3.67 -4.06
C PRO A 67 -12.84 3.03 -4.74
N GLY A 68 -14.03 3.17 -4.14
CA GLY A 68 -15.27 2.59 -4.67
C GLY A 68 -15.97 3.44 -5.73
N TYR A 69 -15.27 4.40 -6.34
CA TYR A 69 -15.79 5.23 -7.41
C TYR A 69 -14.63 5.75 -8.27
N PRO A 70 -14.57 5.40 -9.57
CA PRO A 70 -13.54 5.87 -10.47
C PRO A 70 -13.77 7.34 -10.86
N LEU A 71 -12.68 8.07 -11.04
CA LEU A 71 -12.67 9.44 -11.57
C LEU A 71 -12.16 9.43 -13.01
N GLY A 72 -12.61 10.39 -13.83
CA GLY A 72 -12.18 10.50 -15.22
C GLY A 72 -10.67 10.76 -15.40
N ILE A 73 -9.97 11.16 -14.34
CA ILE A 73 -8.51 11.35 -14.35
C ILE A 73 -7.74 10.05 -14.09
N ASP A 74 -8.38 9.02 -13.53
CA ASP A 74 -7.69 7.79 -13.12
C ASP A 74 -7.01 7.12 -14.32
N SER A 75 -7.72 7.01 -15.46
CA SER A 75 -7.15 6.46 -16.69
C SER A 75 -5.96 7.28 -17.21
N LEU A 76 -6.02 8.61 -17.12
CA LEU A 76 -4.93 9.48 -17.57
C LEU A 76 -3.67 9.31 -16.71
N VAL A 77 -3.84 9.12 -15.40
CA VAL A 77 -2.74 8.82 -14.48
C VAL A 77 -2.13 7.47 -14.82
N MET A 78 -2.96 6.43 -15.01
CA MET A 78 -2.48 5.09 -15.34
C MET A 78 -1.75 5.03 -16.68
N GLU A 79 -2.27 5.71 -17.71
CA GLU A 79 -1.67 5.79 -19.05
C GLU A 79 -0.34 6.55 -19.07
N THR A 80 -0.10 7.44 -18.11
CA THR A 80 1.18 8.15 -18.00
C THR A 80 2.31 7.21 -17.58
N THR A 81 2.00 6.18 -16.77
CA THR A 81 3.03 5.27 -16.24
C THR A 81 3.82 4.48 -17.29
N PRO A 82 3.21 3.95 -18.38
CA PRO A 82 3.98 3.39 -19.49
C PRO A 82 4.57 4.43 -20.44
N GLN A 83 4.07 5.68 -20.46
CA GLN A 83 4.58 6.74 -21.35
C GLN A 83 5.87 7.37 -20.82
N LEU A 84 5.97 7.54 -19.49
CA LEU A 84 7.09 8.17 -18.80
C LEU A 84 7.57 7.30 -17.61
N PRO A 85 7.99 6.04 -17.85
CA PRO A 85 8.27 5.07 -16.79
C PRO A 85 9.48 5.43 -15.91
N GLU A 86 10.38 6.30 -16.39
CA GLU A 86 11.54 6.77 -15.62
C GLU A 86 11.14 7.78 -14.53
N GLU A 87 10.08 8.56 -14.77
CA GLU A 87 9.61 9.61 -13.84
C GLU A 87 8.38 9.14 -13.05
N PHE A 88 7.48 8.38 -13.70
CA PHE A 88 6.22 7.90 -13.13
C PHE A 88 6.08 6.37 -13.29
N PRO A 89 6.98 5.57 -12.71
CA PRO A 89 6.87 4.12 -12.80
C PRO A 89 5.54 3.61 -12.23
N PHE A 90 5.01 2.52 -12.79
CA PHE A 90 3.86 1.85 -12.21
C PHE A 90 4.25 1.16 -10.89
N ASN A 91 3.39 1.29 -9.88
CA ASN A 91 3.47 0.55 -8.63
C ASN A 91 2.09 -0.05 -8.33
N GLU A 92 2.03 -1.37 -8.24
CA GLU A 92 0.79 -2.10 -7.94
C GLU A 92 0.27 -1.76 -6.54
N ASP A 93 1.17 -1.59 -5.58
CA ASP A 93 0.79 -1.39 -4.19
C ASP A 93 1.83 -0.57 -3.40
N MET A 94 1.49 0.69 -3.16
CA MET A 94 2.31 1.62 -2.37
C MET A 94 2.50 1.17 -0.91
N ASN A 95 1.63 0.29 -0.42
CA ASN A 95 1.71 -0.23 0.93
C ASN A 95 2.60 -1.48 1.04
N ALA A 96 3.12 -2.04 -0.05
CA ALA A 96 4.02 -3.20 -0.03
C ALA A 96 5.45 -2.90 0.48
N GLY A 97 5.73 -1.66 0.90
CA GLY A 97 7.00 -1.24 1.50
C GLY A 97 7.94 -0.49 0.55
N THR A 98 7.60 -0.42 -0.73
CA THR A 98 8.38 0.28 -1.76
C THR A 98 7.56 1.39 -2.44
N PRO A 99 7.16 2.46 -1.72
CA PRO A 99 6.47 3.59 -2.35
C PRO A 99 7.39 4.32 -3.34
N LEU A 100 6.81 4.99 -4.33
CA LEU A 100 7.55 5.67 -5.42
C LEU A 100 8.29 6.95 -4.97
N VAL A 101 8.13 7.35 -3.71
CA VAL A 101 8.83 8.48 -3.09
C VAL A 101 9.29 8.04 -1.71
N SER A 102 10.60 8.03 -1.49
CA SER A 102 11.27 7.78 -0.21
C SER A 102 12.21 8.92 0.13
#